data_AF-A0A950ZLY0-F1
#
_entry.id   AF-A0A950ZLY0-F1
#
_cell.length_a   1.000
_cell.length_b   1.000
_cell.length_c   1.000
_cell.angle_alpha   90.00
_cell.angle_beta   90.00
_cell.angle_gamma   90.00
#
_symmetry.space_group_name_H-M   'P 1'
#
loop_
_entity.id
_entity.type
_entity.pdbx_description
1 polymer ?
#
loop_
_entity_poly.entity_id
_entity_poly.type
_entity_poly.pdbx_seq_one_letter_code
_entity_poly.pdbx_strand_id
1 'polypeptide(L)' 'AQLYADAATGRLIGATVMGVHAVEVVSEVSVAMSDGLTMDDLGAVIHPHPTVSEVIMDAAEQGEGVAPYLS' A
#
# COMPACT_ATOMS: atom_id res chain seq x y z
N ALA A 1 1.51 -1.88 -6.92
CA ALA A 1 1.77 -3.09 -6.11
C ALA A 1 0.46 -3.88 -5.96
N GLN A 2 0.45 -5.06 -5.33
CA GLN A 2 -0.80 -5.72 -4.91
C GLN A 2 -0.83 -5.86 -3.40
N LEU A 3 -1.87 -5.32 -2.76
CA LEU A 3 -2.06 -5.39 -1.31
C LEU A 3 -3.17 -6.39 -0.96
N TYR A 4 -3.07 -6.99 0.23
CA TYR A 4 -4.07 -7.91 0.76
C TYR A 4 -4.50 -7.44 2.14
N ALA A 5 -5.80 -7.34 2.35
CA ALA A 5 -6.38 -6.98 3.64
C ALA A 5 -7.39 -8.03 4.13
N ASP A 6 -7.55 -8.09 5.44
CA ASP A 6 -8.61 -8.87 6.08
C ASP A 6 -9.98 -8.23 5.80
N ALA A 7 -10.93 -9.01 5.28
CA ALA A 7 -12.22 -8.49 4.84
C ALA A 7 -13.12 -7.98 5.97
N ALA A 8 -12.90 -8.43 7.21
CA ALA A 8 -13.71 -8.02 8.35
C ALA A 8 -13.17 -6.75 9.04
N THR A 9 -11.85 -6.57 9.04
CA THR A 9 -11.16 -5.53 9.81
C THR A 9 -10.45 -4.48 8.96
N GLY A 10 -10.24 -4.74 7.66
CA GLY A 10 -9.48 -3.86 6.76
C GLY A 10 -7.96 -3.88 7.00
N ARG A 11 -7.47 -4.67 7.97
CA ARG A 11 -6.05 -4.74 8.33
C ARG A 11 -5.22 -5.36 7.22
N LEU A 12 -4.04 -4.81 6.98
CA LEU A 12 -3.07 -5.39 6.05
C LEU A 12 -2.61 -6.78 6.53
N ILE A 13 -2.73 -7.77 5.66
CA ILE A 13 -2.29 -9.15 5.91
C ILE A 13 -1.14 -9.59 4.98
N GLY A 14 -0.82 -8.78 3.97
CA GLY A 14 0.29 -9.03 3.06
C GLY A 14 0.39 -8.03 1.91
N ALA A 15 1.46 -8.16 1.13
CA ALA A 15 1.62 -7.50 -0.16
C ALA A 15 2.47 -8.33 -1.12
N THR A 16 2.30 -8.08 -2.41
CA THR A 16 3.19 -8.53 -3.48
C THR A 16 3.68 -7.33 -4.26
N VAL A 17 5.00 -7.17 -4.36
CA VAL A 17 5.66 -6.10 -5.09
C VAL A 17 6.63 -6.72 -6.09
N MET A 18 6.54 -6.29 -7.35
CA MET A 18 7.48 -6.67 -8.41
C MET A 18 7.90 -5.41 -9.16
N GLY A 19 9.21 -5.25 -9.38
CA GLY A 19 9.75 -4.10 -10.11
C GLY A 19 11.11 -3.64 -9.58
N VAL A 20 11.63 -2.56 -10.16
CA VAL A 20 12.81 -1.85 -9.64
C VAL A 20 12.44 -1.22 -8.30
N HIS A 21 13.34 -1.31 -7.32
CA HIS A 21 13.12 -0.85 -5.94
C HIS A 21 12.01 -1.57 -5.17
N ALA A 22 11.65 -2.80 -5.55
CA ALA A 22 10.61 -3.57 -4.87
C ALA A 22 10.90 -3.81 -3.38
N VAL A 23 12.18 -3.96 -3.00
CA VAL A 23 12.59 -4.24 -1.62
C VAL A 23 12.42 -3.00 -0.73
N GLU A 24 12.68 -1.83 -1.28
CA GLU A 24 12.55 -0.54 -0.61
C GLU A 24 11.08 -0.23 -0.34
N VAL A 25 10.21 -0.39 -1.33
CA VAL A 25 8.78 -0.07 -1.16
C VAL A 25 7.99 -1.14 -0.39
N VAL A 26 8.36 -2.44 -0.48
CA VAL A 26 7.71 -3.47 0.35
C VAL A 26 8.04 -3.32 1.84
N SER A 27 9.13 -2.62 2.18
CA SER A 27 9.50 -2.34 3.57
C SER A 27 8.46 -1.44 4.26
N GLU A 28 7.84 -0.51 3.55
CA GLU A 28 6.74 0.32 4.06
C GLU A 28 5.56 -0.54 4.49
N VAL A 29 5.10 -1.45 3.61
CA VAL A 29 4.01 -2.38 3.92
C VAL A 29 4.36 -3.27 5.11
N SER A 30 5.61 -3.72 5.22
CA SER A 30 6.07 -4.55 6.33
C SER A 30 5.93 -3.83 7.68
N VAL A 31 6.26 -2.54 7.73
CA VAL A 31 6.08 -1.70 8.93
C VAL A 31 4.60 -1.49 9.22
N ALA A 32 3.80 -1.15 8.20
CA ALA A 32 2.36 -0.94 8.34
C ALA A 32 1.64 -2.19 8.87
N MET A 33 1.99 -3.38 8.36
CA MET A 33 1.47 -4.66 8.86
C MET A 33 1.89 -4.92 10.30
N SER A 34 3.13 -4.61 10.68
CA SER A 34 3.62 -4.80 12.05
C SER A 34 2.88 -3.92 13.07
N ASP A 35 2.40 -2.75 12.65
CA ASP A 35 1.62 -1.84 13.49
C ASP A 35 0.10 -2.07 13.38
N GLY A 36 -0.31 -3.02 12.54
CA GLY A 36 -1.71 -3.41 12.36
C GLY A 36 -2.56 -2.36 11.63
N LEU A 37 -1.93 -1.57 10.75
CA LEU A 37 -2.59 -0.55 9.94
C LEU A 37 -3.51 -1.17 8.89
N THR A 38 -4.52 -0.40 8.50
CA THR A 38 -5.47 -0.75 7.45
C THR A 38 -5.00 -0.29 6.08
N MET A 39 -5.71 -0.72 5.03
CA MET A 39 -5.42 -0.27 3.67
C MET A 39 -5.80 1.22 3.49
N ASP A 40 -6.89 1.69 4.08
CA ASP A 40 -7.25 3.11 4.16
C ASP A 40 -6.15 3.97 4.81
N ASP A 41 -5.59 3.51 5.95
CA ASP A 41 -4.47 4.19 6.62
C ASP A 41 -3.27 4.37 5.68
N LEU A 42 -2.96 3.33 4.89
CA LEU A 42 -1.83 3.34 3.95
C LEU A 42 -2.09 4.26 2.75
N GLY A 43 -3.33 4.31 2.24
CA GLY A 43 -3.74 5.24 1.20
C GLY A 43 -3.72 6.71 1.66
N ALA A 44 -3.96 6.96 2.94
CA ALA A 44 -3.93 8.31 3.53
C ALA A 44 -2.51 8.84 3.80
N VAL A 45 -1.46 8.00 3.69
CA VAL A 45 -0.07 8.42 3.88
C VAL A 45 0.37 9.36 2.77
N ILE A 46 0.99 10.48 3.14
CA ILE A 46 1.58 11.41 2.17
C ILE A 46 2.87 10.80 1.61
N HIS A 47 2.80 10.40 0.34
CA HIS A 47 3.96 9.90 -0.40
C HIS A 47 4.72 11.06 -1.08
N PRO A 48 6.06 11.09 -1.03
CA PRO A 48 6.83 12.08 -1.76
C PRO A 48 6.64 11.96 -3.28
N HIS A 49 6.54 13.09 -3.97
CA HIS A 49 6.38 13.12 -5.43
C HIS A 49 7.61 13.73 -6.13
N PRO A 50 8.05 13.20 -7.30
CA PRO A 50 7.69 11.91 -7.90
C PRO A 50 8.58 10.76 -7.39
N THR A 51 7.99 9.64 -6.95
CA THR A 51 8.75 8.49 -6.41
C THR A 51 8.09 7.14 -6.69
N VAL A 52 8.90 6.07 -6.59
CA VAL A 52 8.41 4.68 -6.70
C VAL A 52 7.51 4.29 -5.52
N SER A 53 7.60 4.94 -4.37
CA SER A 53 6.71 4.63 -3.24
C SER A 53 5.25 4.99 -3.53
N GLU A 54 4.97 5.91 -4.46
CA GLU A 54 3.59 6.24 -4.87
C GLU A 54 2.79 5.00 -5.35
N VAL A 55 3.46 3.92 -5.77
CA VAL A 55 2.78 2.65 -6.16
C VAL A 55 2.14 1.91 -5.00
N ILE A 56 2.50 2.23 -3.75
CA ILE A 56 1.91 1.66 -2.54
C ILE A 56 0.60 2.38 -2.22
N MET A 57 0.62 3.72 -2.20
CA MET A 57 -0.57 4.58 -2.11
C MET A 57 -1.62 4.19 -3.15
N ASP A 58 -1.22 4.15 -4.43
CA ASP A 58 -2.10 3.81 -5.54
C ASP A 58 -2.69 2.40 -5.43
N ALA A 59 -1.92 1.44 -4.89
CA ALA A 59 -2.43 0.09 -4.66
C ALA A 59 -3.41 0.00 -3.48
N ALA A 60 -3.26 0.87 -2.48
CA ALA A 60 -4.20 0.99 -1.37
C ALA A 60 -5.51 1.63 -1.82
N GLU A 61 -5.43 2.71 -2.59
CA GLU A 61 -6.61 3.37 -3.20
C GLU A 61 -7.41 2.38 -4.07
N GLN A 62 -6.72 1.58 -4.89
CA GLN A 62 -7.35 0.53 -5.70
C GLN A 62 -8.11 -0.50 -4.85
N GLY A 63 -7.52 -0.96 -3.75
CA GLY A 63 -8.14 -1.99 -2.92
C GLY A 63 -9.30 -1.48 -2.08
N GLU A 64 -9.31 -0.20 -1.71
CA GLU A 64 -10.46 0.48 -1.08
C GLU A 64 -11.54 0.88 -2.10
N GLY A 65 -11.27 0.72 -3.41
CA GLY A 65 -12.22 1.03 -4.47
C GLY A 65 -12.46 2.54 -4.67
N VAL A 66 -11.50 3.38 -4.25
CA VAL A 66 -11.47 4.81 -4.57
C VAL A 66 -10.68 5.04 -5.87
N ALA A 67 -10.76 6.26 -6.42
CA ALA A 67 -10.07 6.59 -7.66
C ALA A 67 -8.54 6.54 -7.44
N PRO A 68 -7.81 5.65 -8.13
CA PRO A 68 -6.37 5.52 -7.96
C PRO A 68 -5.62 6.71 -8.55
N TYR A 69 -4.48 7.06 -7.97
CA TYR A 69 -3.65 8.15 -8.46
C TYR A 69 -2.91 7.83 -9.78
N LEU A 70 -2.43 6.59 -9.97
CA LEU A 70 -1.62 6.18 -11.13
C LEU A 70 -2.38 5.38 -12.18
N SER A 71 -3.61 4.91 -11.91
CA SER A 71 -4.36 3.98 -12.77
C SER A 71 -5.82 4.31 -13.02
#